data_AF-A0A7S0G912-F1
#
_entry.id   AF-A0A7S0G912-F1
#
_cell.length_a   1.000
_cell.length_b   1.000
_cell.length_c   1.000
_cell.angle_alpha   90.00
_cell.angle_beta   90.00
_cell.angle_gamma   90.00
#
_symmetry.space_group_name_H-M   'P 1'
#
loop_
_entity.id
_entity.type
_entity.pdbx_description
1 polymer ?
#
loop_
_entity_poly.entity_id
_entity_poly.type
_entity_poly.pdbx_seq_one_letter_code
_entity_poly.pdbx_strand_id
1 'polypeptide(L)'
;IELLNKIGFDWGSLHVKRSQDHWNERYMELVCYVEQCGSTRVSRDVNPSLYNWVVKQREYFRLLQQGELSKITEDRVQLLDKIGFEWECLAQPFKRKYAEL
;
A
#
# COMPACT_ATOMS: atom_id res chain seq x y z
N ILE A 1 -16.42 30.56 19.59
CA ILE A 1 -15.73 30.10 18.36
C ILE A 1 -15.00 28.80 18.74
N GLU A 2 -15.77 27.74 19.05
CA GLU A 2 -15.30 26.53 19.75
C GLU A 2 -15.53 25.24 18.96
N LEU A 3 -15.51 25.29 17.62
CA LEU A 3 -15.86 24.13 16.79
C LEU A 3 -14.84 23.79 15.69
N LEU A 4 -13.58 24.21 15.84
CA LEU A 4 -12.52 23.90 14.86
C LEU A 4 -11.27 23.21 15.43
N ASN A 5 -11.25 22.88 16.73
CA ASN A 5 -10.17 22.08 17.35
C ASN A 5 -10.45 20.56 17.32
N LYS A 6 -11.37 20.08 16.47
CA LYS A 6 -11.72 18.66 16.29
C LYS A 6 -11.24 18.09 14.96
N ILE A 7 -10.19 18.68 14.42
CA ILE A 7 -9.40 18.06 13.36
C ILE A 7 -7.98 18.23 13.85
N GLY A 8 -7.32 17.12 14.20
CA GLY A 8 -5.92 17.07 14.66
C GLY A 8 -4.96 17.43 13.53
N PHE A 9 -5.17 18.60 12.94
CA PHE A 9 -4.37 19.13 11.86
C PHE A 9 -3.25 19.95 12.47
N ASP A 10 -2.27 19.23 13.01
CA ASP A 10 -0.99 19.77 13.44
C ASP A 10 -0.25 20.30 12.21
N TRP A 11 -0.25 21.61 12.02
CA TRP A 11 0.48 22.29 10.95
C TRP A 11 1.97 22.51 11.28
N GLY A 12 2.50 21.92 12.37
CA GLY A 12 3.76 22.35 12.98
C GLY A 12 4.93 21.35 12.97
N SER A 13 4.76 20.09 12.54
CA SER A 13 5.83 19.06 12.65
C SER A 13 6.00 18.09 11.46
N LEU A 14 5.63 18.53 10.24
CA LEU A 14 5.09 17.66 9.18
C LEU A 14 6.04 17.09 8.09
N HIS A 15 7.34 16.84 8.30
CA HIS A 15 8.22 16.45 7.17
C HIS A 15 8.80 15.03 7.13
N VAL A 16 8.69 14.19 8.16
CA VAL A 16 9.26 12.82 8.09
C VAL A 16 8.28 11.71 8.53
N LYS A 17 7.39 11.94 9.51
CA LYS A 17 6.42 10.92 9.96
C LYS A 17 5.31 10.59 8.96
N ARG A 18 4.95 11.55 8.09
CA ARG A 18 3.83 11.42 7.15
C ARG A 18 3.92 10.22 6.20
N SER A 19 5.12 9.78 5.82
CA SER A 19 5.27 8.75 4.78
C SER A 19 4.94 7.34 5.27
N GLN A 20 5.24 7.03 6.54
CA GLN A 20 4.90 5.75 7.15
C GLN A 20 3.41 5.72 7.52
N ASP A 21 2.93 6.80 8.14
CA ASP A 21 1.52 6.93 8.55
C ASP A 21 0.60 6.83 7.32
N HIS A 22 0.96 7.50 6.22
CA HIS A 22 0.18 7.44 4.99
C HIS A 22 0.18 6.08 4.29
N TRP A 23 1.27 5.30 4.37
CA TRP A 23 1.27 3.95 3.81
C TRP A 23 0.37 3.02 4.61
N ASN A 24 0.45 3.10 5.95
CA ASN A 24 -0.39 2.30 6.84
C ASN A 24 -1.88 2.63 6.67
N GLU A 25 -2.24 3.91 6.55
CA GLU A 25 -3.62 4.35 6.26
C GLU A 25 -4.14 3.71 4.97
N ARG A 26 -3.36 3.77 3.88
CA ARG A 26 -3.76 3.20 2.58
C ARG A 26 -3.81 1.68 2.58
N TYR A 27 -2.92 1.04 3.35
CA TYR A 27 -2.97 -0.39 3.56
C TYR A 27 -4.26 -0.79 4.29
N MET A 28 -4.65 -0.08 5.35
CA MET A 28 -5.92 -0.33 6.04
C MET A 28 -7.13 -0.08 5.15
N GLU A 29 -7.12 0.97 4.31
CA GLU A 29 -8.17 1.18 3.30
C GLU A 29 -8.29 -0.01 2.34
N LEU A 30 -7.16 -0.57 1.92
CA LEU A 30 -7.15 -1.75 1.06
C LEU A 30 -7.66 -3.00 1.79
N VAL A 31 -7.29 -3.21 3.05
CA VAL A 31 -7.82 -4.31 3.88
C VAL A 31 -9.35 -4.23 3.95
N CYS A 32 -9.89 -3.07 4.31
CA CYS A 32 -11.34 -2.85 4.34
C CYS A 32 -11.99 -3.11 2.97
N TYR A 33 -11.34 -2.69 1.88
CA TYR A 33 -11.83 -2.94 0.52
C TYR A 33 -11.85 -4.44 0.18
N VAL A 34 -10.80 -5.18 0.55
CA VAL A 34 -10.73 -6.63 0.35
C VAL A 34 -11.78 -7.36 1.19
N GLU A 35 -12.03 -6.93 2.42
CA GLU A 35 -13.10 -7.49 3.26
C GLU A 35 -14.49 -7.26 2.65
N GLN A 36 -14.71 -6.12 2.00
CA GLN A 36 -16.01 -5.76 1.41
C GLN A 36 -16.23 -6.37 0.01
N CYS A 37 -15.21 -6.34 -0.84
CA CYS A 37 -15.31 -6.73 -2.25
C CYS A 37 -14.71 -8.11 -2.53
N GLY A 38 -13.93 -8.70 -1.62
CA GLY A 38 -13.24 -9.97 -1.81
C GLY A 38 -12.10 -9.93 -2.84
N SER A 39 -11.72 -8.74 -3.33
CA SER A 39 -10.71 -8.59 -4.37
C SER A 39 -9.77 -7.44 -4.05
N THR A 40 -8.49 -7.64 -4.38
CA THR A 40 -7.44 -6.62 -4.29
C THR A 40 -7.38 -5.72 -5.53
N ARG A 41 -8.23 -6.00 -6.54
CA ARG A 41 -8.36 -5.21 -7.77
C ARG A 41 -9.33 -4.06 -7.55
N VAL A 42 -8.80 -3.00 -6.96
CA VAL A 42 -9.55 -1.75 -6.78
C VAL A 42 -9.93 -1.20 -8.15
N SER A 43 -11.21 -0.91 -8.36
CA SER A 43 -11.66 -0.22 -9.58
C SER A 43 -11.38 1.27 -9.49
N ARG A 44 -10.84 1.86 -10.57
CA ARG A 44 -10.56 3.30 -10.64
C ARG A 44 -11.80 4.14 -10.37
N ASP A 45 -12.97 3.70 -10.82
CA ASP A 45 -14.24 4.42 -10.67
C ASP A 45 -14.75 4.41 -9.22
N VAL A 46 -14.39 3.40 -8.44
CA VAL A 46 -14.81 3.27 -7.03
C VAL A 46 -13.93 4.09 -6.11
N ASN A 47 -12.61 3.94 -6.26
CA ASN A 47 -11.66 4.71 -5.47
C ASN A 47 -10.41 5.03 -6.30
N PRO A 48 -10.38 6.17 -7.01
CA PRO A 48 -9.26 6.56 -7.85
C PRO A 48 -7.95 6.70 -7.07
N SER A 49 -8.03 7.15 -5.81
CA SER A 49 -6.88 7.35 -4.94
C SER A 49 -6.22 6.02 -4.56
N LEU A 50 -7.03 5.08 -4.08
CA LEU A 50 -6.57 3.75 -3.70
C LEU A 50 -6.10 2.96 -4.94
N TYR A 51 -6.79 3.08 -6.07
CA TYR A 51 -6.34 2.52 -7.35
C TYR A 51 -4.93 2.99 -7.71
N ASN A 52 -4.69 4.31 -7.70
CA ASN A 52 -3.38 4.87 -7.99
C ASN A 52 -2.31 4.39 -6.99
N TRP A 53 -2.69 4.21 -5.72
CA TRP A 53 -1.79 3.67 -4.70
C TRP A 53 -1.42 2.21 -4.98
N VAL A 54 -2.39 1.37 -5.33
CA VAL A 54 -2.20 -0.05 -5.75
C VAL A 54 -1.27 -0.14 -6.96
N VAL A 55 -1.49 0.69 -7.98
CA VAL A 55 -0.63 0.76 -9.17
C VAL A 55 0.81 1.13 -8.79
N LYS A 56 0.99 2.12 -7.92
CA LYS A 56 2.33 2.50 -7.42
C LYS A 56 3.00 1.38 -6.63
N GLN A 57 2.27 0.62 -5.80
CA GLN A 57 2.86 -0.53 -5.11
C GLN A 57 3.41 -1.54 -6.11
N ARG A 58 2.64 -1.86 -7.17
CA ARG A 58 3.07 -2.78 -8.24
C ARG A 58 4.32 -2.29 -8.96
N GLU A 59 4.40 -0.99 -9.25
CA GLU A 59 5.60 -0.37 -9.85
C GLU A 59 6.81 -0.47 -8.91
N TYR A 60 6.65 -0.12 -7.63
CA TYR A 60 7.72 -0.24 -6.63
C TYR A 60 8.19 -1.69 -6.47
N PHE A 61 7.27 -2.66 -6.51
CA PHE A 61 7.64 -4.07 -6.44
C PHE A 61 8.43 -4.52 -7.67
N ARG A 62 8.08 -4.03 -8.88
CA ARG A 62 8.86 -4.28 -10.10
C ARG A 62 10.29 -3.75 -9.99
N LEU A 63 10.46 -2.52 -9.51
CA LEU A 63 11.78 -1.92 -9.29
C LEU A 63 12.59 -2.74 -8.27
N LEU A 64 11.94 -3.15 -7.17
CA LEU A 64 12.57 -4.01 -6.16
C LEU A 64 13.05 -5.34 -6.77
N GLN A 65 12.24 -5.97 -7.62
CA GLN A 65 12.60 -7.20 -8.33
C GLN A 65 13.77 -7.03 -9.30
N GLN A 66 13.93 -5.84 -9.88
CA GLN A 66 15.04 -5.49 -10.77
C GLN A 66 16.32 -5.13 -10.00
N GLY A 67 16.27 -5.10 -8.67
CA GLY A 67 17.38 -4.65 -7.83
C GLY A 67 17.58 -3.13 -7.85
N GLU A 68 16.58 -2.38 -8.34
CA GLU A 68 16.60 -0.92 -8.38
C GLU A 68 16.08 -0.30 -7.07
N LEU A 69 16.35 1.00 -6.91
CA LEU A 69 15.86 1.76 -5.76
C LEU A 69 14.34 1.82 -5.77
N SER A 70 13.75 1.18 -4.75
CA SER A 70 12.30 1.13 -4.56
C SER A 70 11.86 1.81 -3.27
N LYS A 71 10.62 2.32 -3.25
CA LYS A 71 9.98 2.90 -2.07
C LYS A 71 9.19 1.88 -1.25
N ILE A 72 9.05 0.65 -1.76
CA ILE A 72 8.44 -0.45 -1.03
C ILE A 72 9.54 -1.26 -0.35
N THR A 73 9.35 -1.54 0.94
CA THR A 73 10.22 -2.42 1.73
C THR A 73 9.71 -3.86 1.67
N GLU A 74 10.56 -4.83 1.98
CA GLU A 74 10.17 -6.25 2.03
C GLU A 74 9.03 -6.50 3.03
N ASP A 75 9.03 -5.84 4.20
CA ASP A 75 7.94 -5.92 5.17
C ASP A 75 6.59 -5.50 4.59
N ARG A 76 6.57 -4.43 3.78
CA ARG A 76 5.36 -3.93 3.13
C ARG A 76 4.86 -4.88 2.06
N VAL A 77 5.77 -5.52 1.33
CA VAL A 77 5.43 -6.59 0.40
C VAL A 77 4.79 -7.77 1.14
N GLN A 78 5.37 -8.20 2.26
CA GLN A 78 4.81 -9.29 3.07
C GLN A 78 3.42 -8.97 3.62
N LEU A 79 3.19 -7.73 4.07
CA LEU A 79 1.87 -7.30 4.52
C LEU A 79 0.83 -7.37 3.40
N LEU A 80 1.19 -6.91 2.19
CA LEU A 80 0.31 -7.00 1.03
C LEU A 80 0.10 -8.46 0.58
N ASP A 81 1.11 -9.31 0.66
CA ASP A 81 0.99 -10.74 0.34
C ASP A 81 0.02 -11.46 1.30
N LYS A 82 0.06 -11.13 2.60
CA LYS A 82 -0.87 -11.67 3.62
C LYS A 82 -2.34 -11.40 3.33
N ILE A 83 -2.65 -10.31 2.62
CA ILE A 83 -4.03 -9.97 2.21
C ILE A 83 -4.37 -10.47 0.81
N GLY A 84 -3.51 -11.29 0.20
CA GLY A 84 -3.73 -11.85 -1.14
C GLY A 84 -3.58 -10.83 -2.27
N PHE A 85 -2.69 -9.84 -2.12
CA PHE A 85 -2.48 -8.81 -3.12
C PHE A 85 -1.98 -9.36 -4.46
N GLU A 86 -2.74 -9.13 -5.54
CA GLU A 86 -2.34 -9.51 -6.89
C GLU A 86 -1.28 -8.55 -7.45
N TRP A 87 -0.03 -9.01 -7.42
CA TRP A 87 1.08 -8.44 -8.15
C TRP A 87 0.97 -8.85 -9.63
N GLU A 88 0.37 -7.99 -10.46
CA GLU A 88 0.19 -8.18 -11.93
C GLU A 88 1.53 -8.26 -12.74
N CYS A 89 2.65 -8.61 -12.11
CA CYS A 89 3.95 -8.71 -12.75
C CYS A 89 4.50 -10.13 -12.75
N LEU A 90 3.85 -11.02 -13.50
CA LEU A 90 4.43 -12.30 -13.87
C LEU A 90 5.19 -12.16 -15.19
N ALA A 91 6.38 -11.56 -15.12
CA ALA A 91 7.47 -11.91 -16.03
C ALA A 91 8.47 -12.87 -15.35
N GLN A 92 8.41 -13.01 -14.03
CA GLN A 92 9.17 -13.98 -13.25
C GLN A 92 8.28 -14.42 -12.08
N PRO A 93 8.08 -15.73 -11.82
CA PRO A 93 7.51 -16.15 -10.55
C PRO A 93 8.42 -15.65 -9.44
N PHE A 94 7.86 -14.89 -8.49
CA PHE A 94 8.52 -14.61 -7.22
C PHE A 94 8.91 -15.97 -6.64
N LYS A 95 10.21 -16.30 -6.68
CA LYS A 95 10.72 -17.49 -5.99
C LYS A 95 10.35 -17.29 -4.54
N ARG A 96 9.28 -17.97 -4.11
CA ARG A 96 8.84 -18.11 -2.73
C ARG A 96 10.07 -18.55 -1.91
N LYS A 97 10.80 -17.60 -1.33
CA LYS A 97 11.90 -17.88 -0.42
C LYS A 97 11.44 -17.89 1.05
N TYR A 98 10.12 -17.92 1.28
CA TYR A 98 9.52 -17.85 2.61
C TYR A 98 8.35 -18.83 2.76
N ALA A 99 8.43 -19.99 2.09
CA ALA A 99 7.48 -21.09 2.32
C ALA A 99 7.88 -21.99 3.50
N GLU A 100 8.87 -21.58 4.30
CA GLU A 100 9.31 -22.34 5.48
C GLU A 100 9.67 -21.37 6.60
N LEU A 101 8.72 -21.13 7.52
CA LEU A 101 8.94 -20.91 8.95
C LEU A 101 7.67 -21.34 9.71
#